data_AF-A0A1S2HG80-F1
#
_entry.id   AF-A0A1S2HG80-F1
#
_cell.length_a   1.000
_cell.length_b   1.000
_cell.length_c   1.000
_cell.angle_alpha   90.00
_cell.angle_beta   90.00
_cell.angle_gamma   90.00
#
_symmetry.space_group_name_H-M   'P 1'
#
loop_
_entity.id
_entity.type
_entity.pdbx_description
1 polymer ?
#
loop_
_entity_poly.entity_id
_entity_poly.type
_entity_poly.pdbx_seq_one_letter_code
_entity_poly.pdbx_strand_id
1 'polypeptide(L)'
;MGRHAAPVPADEPTSVADVHVVSGDPSPEELAAVVAVLQRQADEAAAAGRAEVVDRPRAGWESSARGLRRPLDHGRGAWSRSLR
;
A
#
# COMPACT_ATOMS: atom_id res chain seq x y z
N MET A 1 14.29 6.69 -25.63
CA MET A 1 13.08 6.05 -25.06
C MET A 1 13.07 6.31 -23.56
N GLY A 2 11.91 6.67 -23.02
CA GLY A 2 11.73 7.59 -21.87
C GLY A 2 12.30 7.16 -20.53
N ARG A 3 12.98 8.12 -19.89
CA ARG A 3 13.36 8.13 -18.47
C ARG A 3 12.13 8.59 -17.66
N HIS A 4 11.40 7.65 -17.07
CA HIS A 4 10.30 7.96 -16.15
C HIS A 4 10.67 7.51 -14.73
N ALA A 5 11.57 8.25 -14.10
CA ALA A 5 11.66 8.29 -12.65
C ALA A 5 11.18 9.68 -12.23
N ALA A 6 10.05 9.76 -11.52
CA ALA A 6 9.61 11.00 -10.92
C ALA A 6 10.63 11.43 -9.85
N PRO A 7 11.07 12.69 -9.82
CA PRO A 7 11.93 13.17 -8.73
C PRO A 7 11.12 13.15 -7.44
N VAL A 8 11.59 12.39 -6.46
CA VAL A 8 11.11 12.47 -5.07
C VAL A 8 11.59 13.81 -4.52
N PRO A 9 10.70 14.72 -4.08
CA PRO A 9 11.15 15.94 -3.41
C PRO A 9 11.82 15.55 -2.09
N ALA A 10 13.10 15.90 -1.97
CA ALA A 10 13.86 15.82 -0.73
C ALA A 10 13.75 17.17 -0.02
N ASP A 11 12.88 17.24 0.99
CA ASP A 11 13.06 17.94 2.26
C ASP A 11 11.69 18.09 2.94
N GLU A 12 11.41 17.23 3.92
CA GLU A 12 10.42 17.47 4.98
C GLU A 12 11.02 16.87 6.26
N PRO A 13 10.87 17.53 7.42
CA PRO A 13 11.59 17.19 8.64
C PRO A 13 11.38 15.73 9.02
N THR A 14 12.45 15.04 9.40
CA THR A 14 12.39 13.69 9.95
C THR A 14 11.53 13.72 11.22
N SER A 15 10.24 13.44 11.02
CA SER A 15 9.22 13.42 12.03
C SER A 15 9.42 12.20 12.93
N VAL A 16 9.06 12.36 14.20
CA VAL A 16 8.86 11.27 15.15
C VAL A 16 7.98 10.18 14.51
N ALA A 17 8.62 9.11 14.02
CA ALA A 17 8.09 8.07 13.13
C ALA A 17 7.87 8.53 11.67
N ASP A 18 8.37 7.73 10.71
CA ASP A 18 8.22 7.90 9.25
C ASP A 18 6.75 7.69 8.80
N VAL A 19 5.84 8.55 9.24
CA VAL A 19 4.40 8.48 8.93
C VAL A 19 3.98 9.71 8.13
N HIS A 20 3.35 9.49 6.98
CA HIS A 20 2.85 10.56 6.10
C HIS A 20 1.32 10.48 5.95
N VAL A 21 0.62 11.60 6.18
CA VAL A 21 -0.83 11.71 6.01
C VAL A 21 -1.14 11.95 4.54
N VAL A 22 -1.84 11.01 3.89
CA VAL A 22 -2.16 11.09 2.45
C VAL A 22 -3.48 11.83 2.18
N SER A 23 -4.35 11.93 3.19
CA SER A 23 -5.66 12.60 3.08
C SER A 23 -6.16 13.07 4.45
N GLY A 24 -6.89 14.19 4.47
CA GLY A 24 -7.39 14.82 5.69
C GLY A 24 -6.40 15.82 6.28
N ASP A 25 -6.81 16.50 7.36
CA ASP A 25 -6.01 17.48 8.10
C ASP A 25 -6.21 17.23 9.61
N PRO A 26 -5.62 16.15 10.17
CA PRO A 26 -5.78 15.84 11.58
C PRO A 26 -5.08 16.89 12.43
N SER A 27 -5.62 17.16 13.62
CA SER A 27 -4.91 18.02 14.57
C SER A 27 -3.59 17.36 15.00
N PRO A 28 -2.58 18.13 15.43
CA PRO A 28 -1.33 17.58 15.95
C PRO A 28 -1.54 16.57 17.08
N GLU A 29 -2.53 16.80 17.94
CA GLU A 29 -2.89 15.94 19.06
C GLU A 29 -3.51 14.62 18.58
N GLU A 30 -4.38 14.67 17.57
CA GLU A 30 -4.98 13.47 16.97
C GLU A 30 -3.92 12.59 16.29
N LEU A 31 -3.00 13.22 15.54
CA LEU A 31 -1.88 12.51 14.91
C LEU A 31 -0.99 11.85 15.98
N ALA A 32 -0.65 12.58 17.05
CA ALA A 32 0.15 12.04 18.15
C ALA A 32 -0.54 10.86 18.84
N ALA A 33 -1.86 10.93 19.07
CA ALA A 33 -2.62 9.84 19.67
C ALA A 33 -2.57 8.56 18.80
N VAL A 34 -2.73 8.71 17.48
CA VAL A 34 -2.64 7.57 16.55
C VAL A 34 -1.23 6.99 16.50
N VAL A 35 -0.20 7.84 16.41
CA VAL A 35 1.21 7.40 16.41
C VAL A 35 1.55 6.63 17.69
N ALA A 36 1.09 7.09 18.85
CA ALA A 36 1.33 6.39 20.13
C ALA A 36 0.71 4.98 20.15
N VAL A 37 -0.51 4.81 19.59
CA VAL A 37 -1.14 3.49 19.45
C VAL A 37 -0.33 2.60 18.51
N LEU A 38 0.09 3.13 17.36
CA LEU A 38 0.90 2.38 16.38
C LEU A 38 2.24 1.94 16.97
N GLN A 39 2.93 2.82 17.71
CA GLN A 39 4.17 2.49 18.40
C GLN A 39 3.97 1.37 19.41
N ARG A 40 2.92 1.44 20.23
CA ARG A 40 2.60 0.36 21.19
C ARG A 40 2.37 -0.98 20.49
N GLN A 41 1.63 -0.99 19.38
CA GLN A 41 1.40 -2.21 18.61
C GLN A 41 2.68 -2.75 17.95
N ALA A 42 3.55 -1.87 17.47
CA ALA A 42 4.85 -2.25 16.93
C ALA A 42 5.75 -2.87 18.01
N ASP A 43 5.78 -2.30 19.21
CA ASP A 43 6.53 -2.84 20.35
C ASP A 43 5.99 -4.22 20.78
N GLU A 44 4.67 -4.38 20.83
CA GLU A 44 4.03 -5.66 21.13
C GLU A 44 4.37 -6.72 20.08
N ALA A 45 4.32 -6.37 18.79
CA ALA A 45 4.69 -7.27 17.70
C ALA A 45 6.18 -7.63 17.73
N ALA A 46 7.06 -6.69 18.08
CA ALA A 46 8.48 -6.95 18.26
C ALA A 46 8.74 -7.90 19.45
N ALA A 47 8.02 -7.71 20.57
CA ALA A 47 8.13 -8.55 21.76
C ALA A 47 7.57 -9.96 21.57
N ALA A 48 6.50 -10.11 20.79
CA ALA A 48 5.92 -11.42 20.43
C ALA A 48 6.87 -12.29 19.58
N GLY A 49 7.96 -11.70 19.07
CA GLY A 49 8.90 -12.36 18.18
C GLY A 49 8.38 -12.42 16.74
N ARG A 50 9.30 -12.61 15.79
CA ARG A 50 8.93 -12.74 14.37
C ARG A 50 8.12 -14.03 14.19
N ALA A 51 6.84 -13.89 13.83
CA ALA A 51 6.09 -15.01 13.27
C ALA A 51 6.88 -15.59 12.09
N GLU A 52 6.92 -16.92 11.99
CA GLU A 52 7.51 -17.58 10.83
C GLU A 52 6.86 -17.02 9.58
N VAL A 53 7.65 -16.32 8.76
CA VAL A 53 7.17 -15.81 7.47
C VAL A 53 7.04 -17.04 6.58
N VAL A 54 5.87 -17.66 6.62
CA VAL A 54 5.49 -18.64 5.61
C VAL A 54 5.33 -17.83 4.33
N ASP A 55 6.32 -17.90 3.46
CA ASP A 55 6.26 -17.33 2.11
C ASP A 55 5.23 -18.14 1.32
N ARG A 56 3.95 -17.85 1.58
CA ARG A 56 2.85 -18.36 0.78
C ARG A 56 2.80 -17.49 -0.47
N PRO A 57 2.78 -18.10 -1.67
CA PRO A 57 2.54 -17.37 -2.91
C PRO A 57 1.33 -16.48 -2.72
N ARG A 58 1.49 -15.18 -2.97
CA ARG A 58 0.40 -14.19 -2.91
C ARG A 58 -0.54 -14.45 -4.08
N ALA A 59 -1.36 -15.49 -3.94
CA ALA A 59 -2.20 -16.02 -5.00
C ALA A 59 -3.21 -15.00 -5.54
N GLY A 60 -3.60 -13.99 -4.76
CA GLY A 60 -4.62 -13.01 -5.16
C GLY A 60 -4.27 -12.23 -6.44
N TRP A 61 -3.17 -11.47 -6.40
CA TRP A 61 -2.75 -10.64 -7.53
C TRP A 61 -2.11 -11.46 -8.66
N GLU A 62 -1.28 -12.44 -8.31
CA GLU A 62 -0.64 -13.31 -9.29
C GLU A 62 -1.63 -14.17 -10.07
N SER A 63 -2.71 -14.65 -9.43
CA SER A 63 -3.76 -15.41 -10.12
C SER A 63 -4.59 -14.52 -11.04
N SER A 64 -4.95 -13.32 -10.56
CA SER A 64 -5.71 -12.34 -11.36
C SER A 64 -4.96 -11.89 -12.61
N ALA A 65 -3.63 -11.76 -12.53
CA ALA A 65 -2.78 -11.37 -13.65
C ALA A 65 -2.76 -12.41 -14.80
N ARG A 66 -3.09 -13.69 -14.54
CA ARG A 66 -3.09 -14.73 -15.59
C ARG A 66 -4.13 -14.46 -16.68
N GLY A 67 -5.30 -13.91 -16.31
CA GLY A 67 -6.37 -13.56 -17.25
C GLY A 67 -5.98 -12.44 -18.23
N LEU A 68 -4.97 -11.64 -17.88
CA LEU A 68 -4.49 -10.51 -18.69
C LEU A 68 -3.37 -10.89 -19.67
N ARG A 69 -2.90 -12.16 -19.67
CA ARG A 69 -1.82 -12.62 -20.56
C ARG A 69 -2.29 -12.93 -21.98
N ARG A 70 -3.59 -12.91 -22.23
CA ARG A 70 -4.18 -13.01 -23.56
C ARG A 70 -4.67 -11.62 -23.98
N PRO A 71 -4.66 -11.28 -25.29
CA PRO A 71 -5.29 -10.05 -25.76
C PRO A 71 -6.72 -9.92 -25.22
N LEU A 72 -7.04 -8.74 -24.72
CA LEU A 72 -8.39 -8.42 -24.26
C LEU A 72 -9.28 -8.17 -25.48
N ASP A 73 -10.41 -8.87 -25.54
CA ASP A 73 -11.41 -8.65 -26.57
C ASP A 73 -11.98 -7.23 -26.41
N HIS A 74 -11.74 -6.40 -27.43
CA HIS A 74 -12.25 -5.04 -27.50
C HIS A 74 -13.43 -4.99 -28.46
N GLY A 75 -14.43 -4.16 -28.17
CA GLY A 75 -15.62 -4.02 -29.02
C GLY A 75 -16.85 -3.55 -28.27
N ARG A 76 -17.92 -3.28 -29.03
CA ARG A 76 -19.21 -2.85 -28.45
C ARG A 76 -19.72 -3.92 -27.48
N GLY A 77 -19.92 -3.53 -26.23
CA GLY A 77 -20.42 -4.42 -25.18
C GLY A 77 -19.36 -5.29 -24.49
N ALA A 78 -18.06 -5.16 -24.81
CA ALA A 78 -17.00 -5.86 -24.09
C ALA A 78 -16.86 -5.36 -22.64
N TRP A 79 -16.91 -4.04 -22.45
CA TRP A 79 -16.83 -3.38 -21.13
C TRP A 79 -18.11 -3.53 -20.29
N SER A 80 -19.28 -3.68 -20.93
CA SER A 80 -20.54 -3.89 -20.21
C SER A 80 -20.61 -5.23 -19.49
N ARG A 81 -19.71 -6.17 -19.81
CA ARG A 81 -19.62 -7.50 -19.18
C ARG A 81 -18.69 -7.52 -17.97
N SER A 82 -17.85 -6.49 -17.77
CA SER A 82 -16.95 -6.39 -16.62
C SER A 82 -17.58 -5.69 -15.40
N LEU A 83 -18.77 -5.12 -15.57
CA LEU A 83 -19.52 -4.39 -14.53
C LEU A 83 -20.65 -5.23 -13.91
N ARG A 84 -20.70 -6.54 -14.22
CA ARG A 84 -21.73 -7.47 -13.77
C ARG A 84 -21.05 -8.65 -13.08
#